data_AF-A0A956RA44-F1
#
_entry.id   AF-A0A956RA44-F1
#
_cell.length_a   1.000
_cell.length_b   1.000
_cell.length_c   1.000
_cell.angle_alpha   90.00
_cell.angle_beta   90.00
_cell.angle_gamma   90.00
#
_symmetry.space_group_name_H-M   'P 1'
#
loop_
_entity.id
_entity.type
_entity.pdbx_description
1 polymer ?
#
loop_
_entity_poly.entity_id
_entity_poly.type
_entity_poly.pdbx_seq_one_letter_code
_entity_poly.pdbx_strand_id
1 'polypeptide(L)'
;MLQHLAADRPLPDTLLLLVGGYVMPRSLERMLMGAIGERGTRALVVQGYGAAEVDAGCMMARERDDAGRLVYYPRDDVEPQLDGDRLLLTLRGPGGELLIDRFAPGERAERQPGGGWALWNHERLHPIVADALESWTDDDWRRRTGYVRREGQTVWIQLRQGESPRSEHELDHWDFGRAHGFSWLDKPYWR
;
A
#
# COMPACT_ATOMS: atom_id res chain seq x y z
N MET A 1 -4.67 8.23 -12.32
CA MET A 1 -4.19 9.57 -11.90
C MET A 1 -3.15 10.13 -12.85
N LEU A 2 -1.93 9.56 -12.97
CA LEU A 2 -0.86 10.13 -13.81
C LEU A 2 -1.27 10.40 -15.28
N GLN A 3 -2.00 9.48 -15.91
CA GLN A 3 -2.54 9.69 -17.26
C GLN A 3 -3.54 10.87 -17.33
N HIS A 4 -4.32 11.09 -16.27
CA HIS A 4 -5.26 12.22 -16.17
C HIS A 4 -4.51 13.54 -16.08
N LEU A 5 -3.44 13.58 -15.27
CA LEU A 5 -2.55 14.74 -15.15
C LEU A 5 -1.82 15.04 -16.47
N ALA A 6 -1.33 14.01 -17.17
CA ALA A 6 -0.63 14.16 -18.44
C ALA A 6 -1.55 14.66 -19.57
N ALA A 7 -2.83 14.29 -19.53
CA ALA A 7 -3.85 14.74 -20.48
C ALA A 7 -4.43 16.14 -20.16
N ASP A 8 -3.82 16.87 -19.22
CA ASP A 8 -4.25 18.20 -18.77
C ASP A 8 -5.73 18.29 -18.37
N ARG A 9 -6.27 17.21 -17.82
CA ARG A 9 -7.67 17.15 -17.42
C ARG A 9 -7.86 17.87 -16.10
N PRO A 10 -9.00 18.58 -15.91
CA PRO A 10 -9.27 19.32 -14.69
C PRO A 10 -9.29 18.38 -13.47
N LEU A 11 -8.89 18.93 -12.32
CA LEU A 11 -8.96 18.30 -11.01
C LEU A 11 -9.88 19.11 -10.10
N PRO A 12 -10.52 18.49 -9.10
CA PRO A 12 -11.21 19.23 -8.04
C PRO A 12 -10.21 19.96 -7.14
N ASP A 13 -10.66 20.95 -6.39
CA ASP A 13 -9.82 21.72 -5.45
C ASP A 13 -9.21 20.86 -4.35
N THR A 14 -9.85 19.73 -4.03
CA THR A 14 -9.42 18.81 -2.99
C THR A 14 -9.67 17.36 -3.40
N LEU A 15 -8.66 16.52 -3.23
CA LEU A 15 -8.70 15.08 -3.45
C LEU A 15 -8.42 14.32 -2.16
N LEU A 16 -9.26 13.32 -1.88
CA LEU A 16 -9.01 12.31 -0.87
C LEU A 16 -8.70 10.99 -1.57
N LEU A 17 -7.48 10.48 -1.38
CA LEU A 17 -7.06 9.18 -1.90
C LEU A 17 -7.11 8.16 -0.76
N LEU A 18 -8.12 7.30 -0.79
CA LEU A 18 -8.17 6.11 0.05
C LEU A 18 -7.42 4.98 -0.66
N VAL A 19 -6.31 4.54 -0.08
CA VAL A 19 -5.47 3.46 -0.60
C VAL A 19 -5.46 2.28 0.35
N GLY A 20 -5.30 1.06 -0.14
CA GLY A 20 -5.49 -0.15 0.66
C GLY A 20 -4.94 -1.40 -0.02
N GLY A 21 -5.01 -2.53 0.69
CA GLY A 21 -4.46 -3.82 0.23
C GLY A 21 -2.96 -3.92 0.43
N TYR A 22 -2.18 -3.10 -0.29
CA TYR A 22 -0.75 -2.95 -0.10
C TYR A 22 -0.40 -1.59 0.47
N VAL A 23 0.70 -1.53 1.22
CA VAL A 23 1.26 -0.25 1.68
C VAL A 23 1.69 0.55 0.47
N MET A 24 1.19 1.77 0.37
CA MET A 24 1.69 2.73 -0.61
C MET A 24 3.13 3.12 -0.26
N PRO A 25 4.11 2.96 -1.17
CA PRO A 25 5.47 3.45 -0.92
C PRO A 25 5.49 4.96 -0.71
N ARG A 26 6.35 5.43 0.19
CA ARG A 26 6.55 6.86 0.49
C ARG A 26 7.04 7.60 -0.74
N SER A 27 7.92 7.00 -1.54
CA SER A 27 8.38 7.56 -2.81
C SER A 27 7.23 7.83 -3.79
N LEU A 28 6.28 6.90 -3.91
CA LEU A 28 5.08 7.06 -4.74
C LEU A 28 4.15 8.14 -4.20
N GLU A 29 3.93 8.15 -2.89
CA GLU A 29 3.10 9.13 -2.20
C GLU A 29 3.63 10.55 -2.44
N ARG A 30 4.92 10.77 -2.21
CA ARG A 30 5.60 12.04 -2.46
C ARG A 30 5.42 12.48 -3.91
N MET A 31 5.71 11.62 -4.88
CA MET A 31 5.63 11.96 -6.30
C MET A 31 4.19 12.30 -6.71
N LEU A 32 3.19 11.52 -6.29
CA LEU A 32 1.79 11.79 -6.61
C LEU A 32 1.31 13.09 -5.96
N MET A 33 1.65 13.34 -4.70
CA MET A 33 1.25 14.57 -4.00
C MET A 33 1.91 15.79 -4.61
N GLY A 34 3.18 15.70 -5.01
CA GLY A 34 3.87 16.76 -5.75
C GLY A 34 3.19 17.07 -7.09
N ALA A 35 2.94 16.04 -7.91
CA ALA A 35 2.32 16.21 -9.22
C ALA A 35 0.87 16.74 -9.16
N ILE A 36 0.12 16.40 -8.11
CA ILE A 36 -1.22 16.95 -7.87
C ILE A 36 -1.12 18.39 -7.35
N GLY A 37 -0.19 18.67 -6.44
CA GLY A 37 0.04 20.00 -5.86
C GLY A 37 0.47 21.05 -6.89
N GLU A 38 1.26 20.66 -7.89
CA GLU A 38 1.62 21.50 -9.05
C GLU A 38 0.39 22.01 -9.83
N ARG A 39 -0.75 21.33 -9.71
CA ARG A 39 -2.04 21.74 -10.30
C ARG A 39 -2.87 22.63 -9.38
N GLY A 40 -2.32 23.06 -8.24
CA GLY A 40 -3.04 23.83 -7.21
C GLY A 40 -4.08 23.01 -6.44
N THR A 41 -4.15 21.71 -6.66
CA THR A 41 -5.09 20.80 -5.98
C THR A 41 -4.50 20.38 -4.64
N ARG A 42 -5.30 20.49 -3.57
CA ARG A 42 -4.95 19.90 -2.28
C ARG A 42 -5.24 18.41 -2.31
N ALA A 43 -4.34 17.58 -1.79
CA ALA A 43 -4.56 16.15 -1.72
C ALA A 43 -4.21 15.60 -0.33
N LEU A 44 -4.96 14.59 0.07
CA LEU A 44 -4.71 13.81 1.28
C LEU A 44 -4.71 12.32 0.91
N VAL A 45 -3.73 11.59 1.41
CA VAL A 45 -3.71 10.12 1.36
C VAL A 45 -4.14 9.57 2.72
N VAL A 46 -5.03 8.58 2.69
CA VAL A 46 -5.40 7.78 3.84
C VAL A 46 -5.17 6.32 3.45
N GLN A 47 -4.33 5.62 4.20
CA GLN A 47 -4.12 4.20 4.03
C GLN A 47 -5.09 3.42 4.91
N GLY A 48 -5.97 2.65 4.29
CA GLY A 48 -6.80 1.67 4.96
C GLY A 48 -6.08 0.34 5.16
N TYR A 49 -6.30 -0.24 6.33
CA TYR A 49 -6.00 -1.63 6.65
C TYR A 49 -7.30 -2.35 7.00
N GLY A 50 -7.48 -3.56 6.48
CA GLY A 50 -8.61 -4.42 6.78
C GLY A 50 -8.26 -5.89 6.50
N ALA A 51 -9.05 -6.77 7.08
CA ALA A 51 -8.99 -8.21 6.85
C ALA A 51 -10.39 -8.66 6.44
N ALA A 52 -10.50 -9.46 5.37
CA ALA A 52 -11.79 -9.81 4.78
C ALA A 52 -12.70 -10.56 5.78
N GLU A 53 -12.08 -11.30 6.69
CA GLU A 53 -12.72 -12.06 7.76
C GLU A 53 -13.20 -11.16 8.91
N VAL A 54 -12.72 -9.92 8.99
CA VAL A 54 -13.10 -8.95 10.03
C VAL A 54 -14.03 -7.88 9.45
N ASP A 55 -13.45 -6.94 8.72
CA ASP A 55 -14.16 -5.92 7.95
C ASP A 55 -13.16 -5.20 7.01
N ALA A 56 -13.70 -4.47 6.05
CA ALA A 56 -12.92 -3.49 5.31
C ALA A 56 -12.64 -2.27 6.18
N GLY A 57 -11.41 -1.73 6.12
CA GLY A 57 -11.08 -0.48 6.81
C GLY A 57 -11.12 -0.56 8.34
N CYS A 58 -10.73 -1.69 8.92
CA CYS A 58 -10.58 -1.89 10.36
C CYS A 58 -9.71 -0.80 11.02
N MET A 59 -8.68 -0.34 10.32
CA MET A 59 -7.77 0.69 10.81
C MET A 59 -7.37 1.63 9.68
N MET A 60 -7.05 2.88 10.03
CA MET A 60 -6.65 3.92 9.08
C MET A 60 -5.33 4.56 9.51
N ALA A 61 -4.43 4.78 8.56
CA ALA A 61 -3.21 5.54 8.75
C ALA A 61 -3.21 6.78 7.86
N ARG A 62 -2.80 7.91 8.42
CA ARG A 62 -2.54 9.16 7.70
C ARG A 62 -1.11 9.63 7.79
N GLU A 63 -0.37 9.06 8.73
CA GLU A 63 0.96 9.48 9.08
C GLU A 63 1.89 8.29 9.16
N ARG A 64 3.17 8.62 9.16
CA ARG A 64 4.26 7.67 9.31
C ARG A 64 5.06 8.06 10.54
N ASP A 65 5.64 7.06 11.21
CA ASP A 65 6.63 7.30 12.26
C ASP A 65 7.96 7.81 11.67
N ASP A 66 8.93 8.08 12.55
CA ASP A 66 10.27 8.55 12.15
C ASP A 66 11.03 7.52 11.28
N ALA A 67 10.67 6.24 11.38
CA ALA A 67 11.20 5.17 10.53
C ALA A 67 10.46 5.06 9.18
N GLY A 68 9.43 5.88 8.94
CA GLY A 68 8.64 5.87 7.71
C GLY A 68 7.54 4.81 7.66
N ARG A 69 7.29 4.08 8.76
CA ARG A 69 6.23 3.08 8.87
C ARG A 69 4.90 3.77 9.11
N LEU A 70 3.85 3.30 8.44
CA LEU A 70 2.50 3.82 8.65
C LEU A 70 2.01 3.50 10.07
N VAL A 71 1.40 4.50 10.72
CA VAL A 71 0.79 4.37 12.05
C VAL A 71 -0.72 4.29 11.89
N TYR A 72 -1.28 3.11 12.17
CA TYR A 72 -2.69 2.80 12.01
C TYR A 72 -3.47 3.02 13.30
N TYR A 73 -4.60 3.70 13.19
CA TYR A 73 -5.55 3.91 14.27
C TYR A 73 -6.81 3.08 14.00
N PRO A 74 -7.29 2.30 14.98
CA PRO A 74 -8.49 1.49 14.80
C PRO A 74 -9.74 2.35 14.66
N ARG A 75 -10.73 1.83 13.93
CA ARG A 75 -12.11 2.31 14.00
C ARG A 75 -12.68 2.02 15.39
N ASP A 76 -13.64 2.81 15.87
CA ASP A 76 -14.11 2.76 17.26
C ASP A 76 -14.72 1.40 17.69
N ASP A 77 -15.19 0.61 16.74
CA ASP A 77 -15.77 -0.72 16.92
C ASP A 77 -14.77 -1.87 16.73
N VAL A 78 -13.51 -1.55 16.41
CA VAL A 78 -12.43 -2.51 16.24
C VAL A 78 -11.44 -2.39 17.39
N GLU A 79 -11.24 -3.49 18.09
CA GLU A 79 -10.30 -3.57 19.21
C GLU A 79 -9.07 -4.42 18.82
N PRO A 80 -7.92 -3.78 18.55
CA PRO A 80 -6.66 -4.48 18.34
C PRO A 80 -6.04 -4.94 19.65
N GLN A 81 -5.60 -6.19 19.68
CA GLN A 81 -4.89 -6.81 20.79
C GLN A 81 -3.62 -7.49 20.27
N LEU A 82 -2.68 -7.76 21.18
CA LEU A 82 -1.48 -8.52 20.87
C LEU A 82 -1.48 -9.88 21.58
N ASP A 83 -1.04 -10.90 20.86
CA ASP A 83 -0.53 -12.15 21.43
C ASP A 83 0.94 -12.28 21.05
N GLY A 84 1.82 -11.87 21.98
CA GLY A 84 3.22 -11.58 21.66
C GLY A 84 3.32 -10.37 20.74
N ASP A 85 3.82 -10.58 19.52
CA ASP A 85 3.89 -9.57 18.46
C ASP A 85 2.80 -9.76 17.39
N ARG A 86 1.93 -10.77 17.53
CA ARG A 86 0.86 -11.05 16.56
C ARG A 86 -0.34 -10.15 16.83
N LEU A 87 -0.83 -9.51 15.79
CA LEU A 87 -2.07 -8.74 15.85
C LEU A 87 -3.26 -9.69 15.96
N LEU A 88 -4.16 -9.36 16.87
CA LEU A 88 -5.49 -9.93 16.97
C LEU A 88 -6.51 -8.80 16.83
N LEU A 89 -7.60 -9.03 16.10
CA LEU A 89 -8.67 -8.06 15.89
C LEU A 89 -9.98 -8.59 16.45
N THR A 90 -10.60 -7.78 17.27
CA THR A 90 -11.96 -7.99 17.77
C THR A 90 -12.88 -6.96 17.13
N LEU A 91 -14.05 -7.38 16.64
CA LEU A 91 -15.06 -6.49 16.07
C LEU A 91 -16.30 -6.52 16.95
N ARG A 92 -16.81 -5.33 17.29
CA ARG A 92 -18.07 -5.15 18.01
C ARG A 92 -19.13 -4.55 17.08
N GLY A 93 -20.37 -4.93 17.31
CA GLY A 93 -21.49 -4.29 16.62
C GLY A 93 -21.91 -2.96 17.28
N PRO A 94 -22.86 -2.24 16.68
CA PRO A 94 -23.31 -0.94 17.20
C PRO A 94 -23.88 -0.98 18.62
N GLY A 95 -24.39 -2.13 19.06
CA GLY A 95 -24.89 -2.36 20.43
C GLY A 95 -23.82 -2.83 21.41
N GLY A 96 -22.55 -2.91 20.99
CA GLY A 96 -21.42 -3.43 21.76
C GLY A 96 -21.31 -4.95 21.79
N GLU A 97 -22.22 -5.66 21.10
CA GLU A 97 -22.17 -7.10 20.96
C GLU A 97 -20.88 -7.54 20.25
N LEU A 98 -20.35 -8.69 20.68
CA LEU A 98 -19.15 -9.27 20.09
C LEU A 98 -19.52 -9.96 18.78
N LEU A 99 -19.05 -9.42 17.64
CA LEU A 99 -19.28 -10.03 16.32
C LEU A 99 -18.14 -10.98 15.95
N ILE A 100 -16.91 -10.56 16.24
CA ILE A 100 -15.69 -11.34 15.97
C ILE A 100 -14.79 -11.23 17.18
N ASP A 101 -14.34 -12.38 17.67
CA ASP A 101 -13.46 -12.46 18.82
C ASP A 101 -12.03 -12.81 18.38
N ARG A 102 -11.08 -11.90 18.64
CA ARG A 102 -9.63 -12.14 18.55
C ARG A 102 -9.19 -12.87 17.27
N PHE A 103 -9.67 -12.44 16.11
CA PHE A 103 -9.25 -12.99 14.83
C PHE A 103 -7.78 -12.65 14.55
N ALA A 104 -6.99 -13.61 14.06
CA ALA A 104 -5.59 -13.43 13.73
C ALA A 104 -5.41 -13.23 12.21
N PRO A 105 -5.30 -11.99 11.71
CA PRO A 105 -5.22 -11.71 10.27
C PRO A 105 -3.85 -12.04 9.63
N GLY A 106 -2.88 -12.47 10.45
CA GLY A 106 -1.53 -12.84 10.01
C GLY A 106 -0.51 -11.72 10.08
N GLU A 107 -0.94 -10.50 10.42
CA GLU A 107 -0.02 -9.39 10.71
C GLU A 107 0.62 -9.48 12.09
N ARG A 108 1.84 -8.94 12.16
CA ARG A 108 2.49 -8.53 13.39
C ARG A 108 2.26 -7.05 13.62
N ALA A 109 2.26 -6.63 14.88
CA ALA A 109 2.00 -5.25 15.25
C ALA A 109 2.82 -4.78 16.45
N GLU A 110 3.08 -3.48 16.48
CA GLU A 110 3.83 -2.78 17.52
C GLU A 110 3.09 -1.49 17.85
N ARG A 111 2.73 -1.32 19.12
CA ARG A 111 2.04 -0.12 19.59
C ARG A 111 3.02 1.06 19.62
N GLN A 112 2.64 2.18 19.00
CA GLN A 112 3.51 3.35 18.94
C GLN A 112 3.34 4.26 20.18
N PRO A 113 4.39 4.99 20.61
CA PRO A 113 4.33 5.87 21.80
C PRO A 113 3.22 6.94 21.76
N GLY A 114 2.84 7.42 20.56
CA GLY A 114 1.75 8.38 20.35
C GLY A 114 0.35 7.75 20.21
N GLY A 115 0.22 6.45 20.48
CA GLY A 115 -0.97 5.68 20.13
C GLY A 115 -0.89 5.13 18.71
N GLY A 116 -1.90 4.33 18.34
CA GLY A 116 -1.90 3.61 17.06
C GLY A 116 -0.90 2.44 17.00
N TRP A 117 -0.77 1.89 15.80
CA TRP A 117 -0.12 0.60 15.55
C TRP A 117 0.72 0.64 14.28
N ALA A 118 2.00 0.28 14.38
CA ALA A 118 2.79 -0.07 13.21
C ALA A 118 2.55 -1.53 12.88
N LEU A 119 2.14 -1.83 11.65
CA LEU A 119 1.78 -3.17 11.20
C LEU A 119 2.81 -3.68 10.18
N TRP A 120 3.19 -4.95 10.29
CA TRP A 120 4.03 -5.61 9.30
C TRP A 120 3.69 -7.09 9.13
N ASN A 121 3.92 -7.60 7.92
CA ASN A 121 3.91 -9.02 7.64
C ASN A 121 4.93 -9.27 6.51
N HIS A 122 5.77 -10.30 6.68
CA HIS A 122 6.68 -10.78 5.64
C HIS A 122 5.99 -11.14 4.31
N GLU A 123 4.70 -11.47 4.35
CA GLU A 123 3.91 -11.79 3.16
C GLU A 123 3.33 -10.55 2.46
N ARG A 124 3.15 -9.42 3.18
CA ARG A 124 2.57 -8.20 2.60
C ARG A 124 3.49 -7.54 1.59
N LEU A 125 4.74 -7.32 1.99
CA LEU A 125 5.77 -6.74 1.14
C LEU A 125 7.14 -7.24 1.60
N HIS A 126 7.81 -7.99 0.74
CA HIS A 126 9.16 -8.45 1.04
C HIS A 126 10.12 -7.25 1.15
N PRO A 127 11.08 -7.23 2.11
CA PRO A 127 12.00 -6.10 2.30
C PRO A 127 12.71 -5.64 1.02
N ILE A 128 13.27 -6.58 0.23
CA ILE A 128 13.88 -6.27 -1.07
C ILE A 128 12.93 -5.52 -2.02
N VAL A 129 11.64 -5.88 -2.00
CA VAL A 129 10.64 -5.21 -2.83
C VAL A 129 10.34 -3.82 -2.28
N ALA A 130 10.20 -3.68 -0.96
CA ALA A 130 10.03 -2.38 -0.32
C ALA A 130 11.19 -1.44 -0.68
N ASP A 131 12.44 -1.90 -0.50
CA ASP A 131 13.64 -1.14 -0.83
C ASP A 131 13.69 -0.77 -2.32
N ALA A 132 13.34 -1.70 -3.20
CA ALA A 132 13.27 -1.44 -4.63
C ALA A 132 12.25 -0.33 -4.95
N LEU A 133 11.02 -0.41 -4.42
CA LEU A 133 9.99 0.61 -4.66
C LEU A 133 10.35 1.98 -4.05
N GLU A 134 10.96 2.00 -2.87
CA GLU A 134 11.41 3.25 -2.24
C GLU A 134 12.59 3.89 -2.97
N SER A 135 13.41 3.10 -3.67
CA SER A 135 14.52 3.61 -4.49
C SER A 135 14.09 4.34 -5.77
N TRP A 136 12.81 4.21 -6.17
CA TRP A 136 12.33 4.78 -7.42
C TRP A 136 12.25 6.31 -7.37
N THR A 137 12.77 6.93 -8.43
CA THR A 137 12.65 8.37 -8.67
C THR A 137 11.26 8.72 -9.18
N ASP A 138 10.98 10.01 -9.31
CA ASP A 138 9.72 10.49 -9.87
C ASP A 138 9.57 10.08 -11.35
N ASP A 139 10.67 10.03 -12.12
CA ASP A 139 10.68 9.51 -13.50
C ASP A 139 10.39 8.00 -13.53
N ASP A 140 10.95 7.24 -12.59
CA ASP A 140 10.67 5.81 -12.46
C ASP A 140 9.19 5.55 -12.19
N TRP A 141 8.56 6.31 -11.30
CA TRP A 141 7.12 6.15 -11.05
C TRP A 141 6.22 6.56 -12.23
N ARG A 142 6.69 7.49 -13.07
CA ARG A 142 5.99 7.87 -14.30
C ARG A 142 6.01 6.74 -15.31
N ARG A 143 7.14 6.04 -15.47
CA ARG A 143 7.30 4.95 -16.45
C ARG A 143 6.87 3.56 -15.95
N ARG A 144 6.97 3.28 -14.64
CA ARG A 144 6.64 1.98 -14.02
C ARG A 144 5.23 1.97 -13.47
N THR A 145 4.60 0.80 -13.39
CA THR A 145 3.23 0.67 -12.88
C THR A 145 3.16 0.53 -11.36
N GLY A 146 4.25 0.11 -10.72
CA GLY A 146 4.28 -0.33 -9.32
C GLY A 146 4.04 -1.83 -9.14
N TYR A 147 3.67 -2.55 -10.20
CA TYR A 147 3.64 -4.01 -10.19
C TYR A 147 5.06 -4.54 -10.35
N VAL A 148 5.44 -5.43 -9.44
CA VAL A 148 6.75 -6.06 -9.40
C VAL A 148 6.64 -7.52 -9.01
N ARG A 149 7.59 -8.31 -9.47
CA ARG A 149 7.72 -9.73 -9.13
C ARG A 149 9.10 -9.95 -8.54
N ARG A 150 9.16 -10.61 -7.39
CA ARG A 150 10.43 -11.07 -6.80
C ARG A 150 10.68 -12.53 -7.14
N GLU A 151 11.91 -12.81 -7.56
CA GLU A 151 12.45 -14.16 -7.73
C GLU A 151 13.86 -14.22 -7.13
N GLY A 152 13.98 -14.78 -5.92
CA GLY A 152 15.25 -14.79 -5.21
C GLY A 152 15.66 -13.39 -4.77
N GLN A 153 16.75 -12.84 -5.32
CA GLN A 153 17.19 -11.46 -5.07
C GLN A 153 16.77 -10.49 -6.17
N THR A 154 16.24 -10.99 -7.28
CA THR A 154 15.87 -10.18 -8.44
C THR A 154 14.46 -9.64 -8.29
N VAL A 155 14.27 -8.38 -8.66
CA VAL A 155 12.96 -7.72 -8.76
C VAL A 155 12.69 -7.38 -10.21
N TRP A 156 11.75 -8.10 -10.82
CA TRP A 156 11.19 -7.81 -12.13
C TRP A 156 10.15 -6.71 -12.01
N ILE A 157 10.15 -5.78 -12.96
CA ILE A 157 9.38 -4.54 -12.90
C ILE A 157 8.50 -4.44 -14.14
N GLN A 158 7.21 -4.16 -13.92
CA GLN A 158 6.30 -3.88 -15.02
C GLN A 158 6.35 -2.40 -15.42
N LEU A 159 6.54 -2.16 -16.71
CA LEU A 159 6.45 -0.85 -17.34
C LEU A 159 5.01 -0.50 -17.74
N ARG A 160 4.74 0.80 -17.85
CA ARG A 160 3.52 1.30 -18.50
C ARG A 160 3.59 1.05 -20.00
N GLN A 161 2.43 0.92 -20.63
CA GLN A 161 2.33 0.71 -22.07
C GLN A 161 3.04 1.82 -22.84
N GLY A 162 3.93 1.45 -23.76
CA GLY A 162 4.67 2.37 -24.63
C GLY A 162 6.04 2.79 -24.09
N GLU A 163 6.38 2.46 -22.84
CA GLU A 163 7.71 2.70 -22.30
C GLU A 163 8.71 1.63 -22.77
N SER A 164 9.96 2.04 -22.97
CA SER A 164 11.06 1.12 -23.31
C SER A 164 11.84 0.71 -22.06
N PRO A 165 12.21 -0.58 -21.92
CA PRO A 165 13.09 -1.06 -20.86
C PRO A 165 14.43 -0.32 -20.81
N ARG A 166 14.85 0.03 -19.60
CA ARG A 166 16.18 0.56 -19.29
C ARG A 166 17.10 -0.49 -18.66
N SER A 167 16.55 -1.63 -18.25
CA SER A 167 17.30 -2.77 -17.73
C SER A 167 16.68 -4.08 -18.18
N GLU A 168 17.42 -5.17 -18.04
CA GLU A 168 16.95 -6.53 -18.35
C GLU A 168 15.82 -7.02 -17.41
N HIS A 169 15.59 -6.33 -16.29
CA HIS A 169 14.54 -6.67 -15.33
C HIS A 169 13.27 -5.83 -15.51
N GLU A 170 13.25 -4.93 -16.49
CA GLU A 170 12.06 -4.18 -16.87
C GLU A 170 11.37 -4.85 -18.04
N LEU A 171 10.11 -5.24 -17.86
CA LEU A 171 9.30 -5.85 -18.88
C LEU A 171 8.18 -4.90 -19.27
N ASP A 172 7.84 -4.87 -20.56
CA ASP A 172 6.64 -4.18 -21.00
C ASP A 172 5.38 -4.77 -20.34
N HIS A 173 4.28 -4.04 -20.44
CA HIS A 173 3.02 -4.43 -19.81
C HIS A 173 2.59 -5.88 -20.14
N TRP A 174 2.68 -6.29 -21.41
CA TRP A 174 2.20 -7.58 -21.89
C TRP A 174 3.19 -8.71 -21.63
N ASP A 175 4.48 -8.44 -21.78
CA ASP A 175 5.53 -9.41 -21.52
C ASP A 175 5.64 -9.73 -20.02
N PHE A 176 5.47 -8.73 -19.15
CA PHE A 176 5.37 -8.95 -17.71
C PHE A 176 4.21 -9.89 -17.36
N GLY A 177 3.03 -9.63 -17.92
CA GLY A 177 1.87 -10.48 -17.68
C GLY A 177 1.98 -11.88 -18.29
N ARG A 178 2.69 -12.04 -19.42
CA ARG A 178 2.99 -13.35 -19.99
C ARG A 178 3.93 -14.15 -19.08
N ALA A 179 4.95 -13.51 -18.51
CA ALA A 179 5.95 -14.16 -17.67
C ALA A 179 5.45 -14.46 -16.25
N HIS A 180 4.69 -13.53 -15.67
CA HIS A 180 4.35 -13.55 -14.24
C HIS A 180 2.85 -13.56 -13.94
N GLY A 181 2.00 -13.43 -14.97
CA GLY A 181 0.56 -13.30 -14.84
C GLY A 181 0.11 -11.87 -14.53
N PHE A 182 -1.19 -11.64 -14.73
CA PHE A 182 -1.90 -10.43 -14.30
C PHE A 182 -2.92 -10.80 -13.23
N SER A 183 -2.51 -11.51 -12.18
CA SER A 183 -3.51 -11.87 -11.18
C SER A 183 -3.81 -10.67 -10.30
N TRP A 184 -4.93 -10.01 -10.58
CA TRP A 184 -5.50 -9.00 -9.69
C TRP A 184 -6.11 -9.64 -8.43
N LEU A 185 -6.26 -10.97 -8.43
CA LEU A 185 -6.90 -11.76 -7.38
C LEU A 185 -5.88 -12.53 -6.52
N ASP A 186 -4.66 -12.75 -7.01
CA ASP A 186 -3.60 -13.37 -6.23
C ASP A 186 -2.72 -12.30 -5.60
N LYS A 187 -2.52 -12.42 -4.28
CA LYS A 187 -1.48 -11.66 -3.61
C LYS A 187 -0.12 -12.05 -4.20
N PRO A 188 0.81 -11.10 -4.44
CA PRO A 188 2.14 -11.44 -4.90
C PRO A 188 2.78 -12.42 -3.93
N TYR A 189 3.17 -13.58 -4.46
CA TYR A 189 3.94 -14.54 -3.68
C TYR A 189 5.43 -14.21 -3.83
N TRP A 190 6.03 -13.69 -2.76
CA TRP A 190 7.44 -13.27 -2.73
C TRP A 190 8.38 -14.47 -2.51
N ARG A 191 8.72 -15.21 -3.58
CA ARG A 191 9.69 -16.33 -3.53
C ARG A 191 11.13 -15.84 -3.40
#